data_AF-A0A351EX13-F1
#
_entry.id   AF-A0A351EX13-F1
#
_cell.length_a   1.000
_cell.length_b   1.000
_cell.length_c   1.000
_cell.angle_alpha   90.00
_cell.angle_beta   90.00
_cell.angle_gamma   90.00
#
_symmetry.space_group_name_H-M   'P 1'
#
loop_
_entity.id
_entity.type
_entity.pdbx_description
1 polymer ?
#
loop_
_entity_poly.entity_id
_entity_poly.type
_entity_poly.pdbx_seq_one_letter_code
_entity_poly.pdbx_strand_id
1 'polypeptide(L)'
;MFTPGFKYFGGLAAFGLIAALVYGLSSGDATGPDYFGFVDRNAIVGLISLGWKGNVGAASGFIVLIFMSMSAALVGGTAVAFRDADVESVAELGDTPSVMPFAQRPTAPSWWPAITAIGVGVLLVGLVMDTKAYWIIGLVLLSVVAIEWALSSWADRSTGDATTNAALRDRVGASFEIPVLGLALGAVLALSISRMFLWGTGNAAVLIAGVLSVVILAVALLAVFKPQIGRRTISAIVGVVAVAIIALGVVTAVIEPRVGHHGDEHGEESHAESTVEGE
;
A
#
# COMPACT_ATOMS: atom_id res chain seq x y z
N MET A 1 4.44 -26.95 -22.72
CA MET A 1 3.00 -27.29 -22.58
C MET A 1 2.28 -26.15 -21.86
N PHE A 2 0.99 -25.97 -22.10
CA PHE A 2 0.17 -24.94 -21.43
C PHE A 2 -0.44 -25.50 -20.14
N THR A 3 -0.28 -24.79 -19.03
CA THR A 3 -0.83 -25.18 -17.72
C THR A 3 -2.37 -25.19 -17.75
N PRO A 4 -3.04 -25.97 -16.89
CA PRO A 4 -4.50 -25.94 -16.76
C PRO A 4 -5.02 -24.50 -16.53
N GLY A 5 -4.34 -23.71 -15.69
CA GLY A 5 -4.66 -22.31 -15.45
C GLY A 5 -4.64 -21.46 -16.73
N PHE A 6 -3.63 -21.61 -17.59
CA PHE A 6 -3.60 -20.93 -18.88
C PHE A 6 -4.76 -21.32 -19.79
N LYS A 7 -5.18 -22.58 -19.80
CA LYS A 7 -6.31 -23.03 -20.64
C LYS A 7 -7.60 -22.30 -20.25
N TYR A 8 -7.85 -22.15 -18.95
CA TYR A 8 -9.02 -21.42 -18.45
C TYR A 8 -8.94 -19.92 -18.73
N PHE A 9 -7.88 -19.25 -18.30
CA PHE A 9 -7.76 -17.79 -18.43
C PHE A 9 -7.46 -17.34 -19.86
N GLY A 10 -6.68 -18.11 -20.61
CA GLY A 10 -6.48 -17.90 -22.05
C GLY A 10 -7.76 -18.13 -22.86
N GLY A 11 -8.57 -19.14 -22.49
CA GLY A 11 -9.90 -19.35 -23.06
C GLY A 11 -10.84 -18.18 -22.75
N LEU A 12 -10.85 -17.71 -21.50
CA LEU A 12 -11.62 -16.55 -21.07
C LEU A 12 -11.20 -15.26 -21.79
N ALA A 13 -9.90 -15.06 -22.01
CA ALA A 13 -9.37 -13.93 -22.78
C ALA A 13 -9.80 -13.99 -24.24
N ALA A 14 -9.63 -15.15 -24.89
CA ALA A 14 -10.08 -15.35 -26.27
C ALA A 14 -11.59 -15.11 -26.41
N PHE A 15 -12.38 -15.64 -25.47
CA PHE A 15 -13.81 -15.40 -25.41
C PHE A 15 -14.13 -13.90 -25.23
N GLY A 16 -13.47 -13.22 -24.30
CA GLY A 16 -13.65 -11.78 -24.05
C GLY A 16 -13.34 -10.93 -25.28
N LEU A 17 -12.25 -11.23 -26.01
CA LEU A 17 -11.95 -10.57 -27.29
C LEU A 17 -13.05 -10.82 -28.32
N ILE A 18 -13.42 -12.07 -28.55
CA ILE A 18 -14.44 -12.42 -29.56
C ILE A 18 -15.77 -11.76 -29.20
N ALA A 19 -16.17 -11.81 -27.93
CA ALA A 19 -17.37 -11.17 -27.42
C ALA A 19 -17.30 -9.64 -27.61
N ALA A 20 -16.16 -9.00 -27.33
CA ALA A 20 -15.97 -7.57 -27.57
C ALA A 20 -16.11 -7.21 -29.05
N LEU A 21 -15.52 -8.02 -29.95
CA LEU A 21 -15.63 -7.84 -31.40
C LEU A 21 -17.09 -7.95 -31.86
N VAL A 22 -17.77 -9.02 -31.47
CA VAL A 22 -19.19 -9.25 -31.83
C VAL A 22 -20.08 -8.15 -31.24
N TYR A 23 -19.85 -7.75 -29.99
CA TYR A 23 -20.63 -6.71 -29.32
C TYR A 23 -20.42 -5.34 -29.97
N GLY A 24 -19.17 -4.96 -30.27
CA GLY A 24 -18.86 -3.69 -30.94
C GLY A 24 -19.43 -3.61 -32.36
N LEU A 25 -19.42 -4.73 -33.10
CA LEU A 25 -20.02 -4.80 -34.43
C LEU A 25 -21.55 -4.81 -34.41
N SER A 26 -22.16 -5.52 -33.46
CA SER A 26 -23.62 -5.64 -33.35
C SER A 26 -24.31 -4.40 -32.77
N SER A 27 -23.59 -3.61 -31.96
CA SER A 27 -24.10 -2.38 -31.36
C SER A 27 -23.79 -1.12 -32.18
N GLY A 28 -23.19 -1.27 -33.38
CA GLY A 28 -22.91 -0.16 -34.31
C GLY A 28 -24.17 0.47 -34.91
N ASP A 29 -24.00 1.61 -35.59
CA ASP A 29 -25.13 2.30 -36.22
C ASP A 29 -25.58 1.58 -37.50
N ALA A 30 -26.72 0.88 -37.42
CA ALA A 30 -27.32 0.14 -38.53
C ALA A 30 -28.09 1.03 -39.52
N THR A 31 -28.24 2.32 -39.22
CA THR A 31 -29.03 3.28 -40.02
C THR A 31 -28.19 4.37 -40.66
N GLY A 32 -26.90 4.43 -40.33
CA GLY A 32 -25.97 5.46 -40.79
C GLY A 32 -25.55 5.30 -42.26
N PRO A 33 -25.02 6.38 -42.88
CA PRO A 33 -24.55 6.37 -44.27
C PRO A 33 -23.35 5.46 -44.52
N ASP A 34 -22.64 5.07 -43.46
CA ASP A 34 -21.45 4.22 -43.49
C ASP A 34 -21.76 2.71 -43.30
N TYR A 35 -23.05 2.34 -43.28
CA TYR A 35 -23.50 0.96 -43.10
C TYR A 35 -23.53 0.16 -44.42
N PHE A 36 -22.75 -0.91 -44.51
CA PHE A 36 -22.65 -1.78 -45.70
C PHE A 36 -23.70 -2.90 -45.76
N GLY A 37 -24.85 -2.74 -45.10
CA GLY A 37 -25.93 -3.73 -45.10
C GLY A 37 -25.76 -4.89 -44.10
N PHE A 38 -24.58 -5.08 -43.53
CA PHE A 38 -24.32 -6.03 -42.45
C PHE A 38 -23.34 -5.52 -41.38
N VAL A 39 -22.46 -4.55 -41.70
CA VAL A 39 -21.50 -3.94 -40.78
C VAL A 39 -21.28 -2.46 -41.12
N ASP A 40 -21.14 -1.60 -40.10
CA ASP A 40 -20.75 -0.19 -40.21
C ASP A 40 -19.22 -0.03 -40.36
N ARG A 41 -18.77 0.76 -41.36
CA ARG A 41 -17.35 1.10 -41.55
C ARG A 41 -16.74 1.72 -40.29
N ASN A 42 -17.46 2.64 -39.64
CA ASN A 42 -16.96 3.35 -38.47
C ASN A 42 -16.80 2.42 -37.27
N ALA A 43 -17.66 1.40 -37.15
CA ALA A 43 -17.53 0.32 -36.18
C ALA A 43 -16.23 -0.48 -36.36
N ILE A 44 -15.86 -0.82 -37.60
CA ILE A 44 -14.60 -1.53 -37.90
C ILE A 44 -13.37 -0.69 -37.53
N VAL A 45 -13.37 0.60 -37.89
CA VAL A 45 -12.26 1.50 -37.55
C VAL A 45 -12.16 1.68 -36.03
N GLY A 46 -13.30 1.78 -35.34
CA GLY A 46 -13.40 1.80 -33.88
C GLY A 46 -12.81 0.54 -33.26
N LEU A 47 -13.10 -0.62 -33.82
CA LEU A 47 -12.66 -1.91 -33.30
C LEU A 47 -11.14 -2.11 -33.44
N ILE A 48 -10.58 -1.79 -34.62
CA ILE A 48 -9.13 -1.90 -34.88
C ILE A 48 -8.35 -0.90 -34.03
N SER A 49 -8.92 0.27 -33.77
CA SER A 49 -8.30 1.32 -32.97
C SER A 49 -8.59 1.21 -31.47
N LEU A 50 -9.30 0.15 -31.03
CA LEU A 50 -9.76 -0.03 -29.64
C LEU A 50 -10.55 1.18 -29.09
N GLY A 51 -11.32 1.83 -29.95
CA GLY A 51 -12.15 3.00 -29.63
C GLY A 51 -11.43 4.33 -29.72
N TRP A 52 -10.16 4.36 -30.15
CA TRP A 52 -9.41 5.62 -30.34
C TRP A 52 -9.90 6.43 -31.55
N LYS A 53 -10.26 5.75 -32.65
CA LYS A 53 -10.72 6.37 -33.89
C LYS A 53 -11.93 5.62 -34.44
N GLY A 54 -13.03 6.33 -34.69
CA GLY A 54 -14.30 5.71 -35.09
C GLY A 54 -15.20 5.42 -33.89
N ASN A 55 -16.37 4.82 -34.14
CA ASN A 55 -17.34 4.49 -33.11
C ASN A 55 -17.23 2.99 -32.79
N VAL A 56 -17.50 2.54 -31.56
CA VAL A 56 -17.48 1.10 -31.21
C VAL A 56 -18.87 0.61 -30.81
N GLY A 57 -19.91 1.26 -31.33
CA GLY A 57 -21.28 1.03 -30.90
C GLY A 57 -21.47 1.45 -29.44
N ALA A 58 -21.99 0.55 -28.61
CA ALA A 58 -22.14 0.77 -27.18
C ALA A 58 -20.78 0.69 -26.45
N ALA A 59 -20.09 1.82 -26.35
CA ALA A 59 -18.72 1.89 -25.81
C ALA A 59 -18.55 1.27 -24.42
N SER A 60 -19.54 1.38 -23.53
CA SER A 60 -19.45 0.86 -22.16
C SER A 60 -19.31 -0.67 -22.12
N GLY A 61 -20.13 -1.41 -22.86
CA GLY A 61 -20.05 -2.87 -22.92
C GLY A 61 -18.79 -3.36 -23.63
N PHE A 62 -18.38 -2.67 -24.69
CA PHE A 62 -17.13 -2.98 -25.40
C PHE A 62 -15.91 -2.85 -24.48
N ILE A 63 -15.79 -1.73 -23.76
CA ILE A 63 -14.67 -1.47 -22.85
C ILE A 63 -14.62 -2.53 -21.74
N VAL A 64 -15.75 -2.91 -21.15
CA VAL A 64 -15.80 -3.95 -20.10
C VAL A 64 -15.28 -5.29 -20.62
N LEU A 65 -15.67 -5.70 -21.84
CA LEU A 65 -15.22 -6.97 -22.43
C LEU A 65 -13.72 -6.94 -22.80
N ILE A 66 -13.22 -5.80 -23.28
CA ILE A 66 -11.78 -5.62 -23.52
C ILE A 66 -10.99 -5.67 -22.21
N PHE A 67 -11.43 -4.99 -21.15
CA PHE A 67 -10.77 -5.05 -19.85
C PHE A 67 -10.79 -6.45 -19.25
N MET A 68 -11.94 -7.14 -19.30
CA MET A 68 -12.05 -8.53 -18.88
C MET A 68 -11.05 -9.41 -19.63
N SER A 69 -10.97 -9.26 -20.96
CA SER A 69 -10.02 -9.99 -21.77
C SER A 69 -8.57 -9.69 -21.40
N MET A 70 -8.22 -8.42 -21.21
CA MET A 70 -6.86 -8.02 -20.84
C MET A 70 -6.48 -8.56 -19.47
N SER A 71 -7.38 -8.49 -18.48
CA SER A 71 -7.16 -9.07 -17.16
C SER A 71 -7.00 -10.59 -17.23
N ALA A 72 -7.85 -11.29 -17.99
CA ALA A 72 -7.74 -12.72 -18.19
C ALA A 72 -6.44 -13.11 -18.92
N ALA A 73 -6.04 -12.35 -19.94
CA ALA A 73 -4.79 -12.56 -20.66
C ALA A 73 -3.57 -12.33 -19.75
N LEU A 74 -3.63 -11.33 -18.86
CA LEU A 74 -2.57 -11.06 -17.88
C LEU A 74 -2.44 -12.22 -16.88
N VAL A 75 -3.54 -12.71 -16.32
CA VAL A 75 -3.54 -13.86 -15.39
C VAL A 75 -3.13 -15.16 -16.09
N GLY A 76 -3.61 -15.40 -17.31
CA GLY A 76 -3.17 -16.55 -18.11
C GLY A 76 -1.67 -16.45 -18.45
N GLY A 77 -1.22 -15.25 -18.83
CA GLY A 77 0.19 -14.97 -19.14
C GLY A 77 1.10 -15.23 -17.96
N THR A 78 0.74 -14.79 -16.75
CA THR A 78 1.52 -15.08 -15.54
C THR A 78 1.54 -16.57 -15.22
N ALA A 79 0.42 -17.29 -15.40
CA ALA A 79 0.36 -18.73 -15.20
C ALA A 79 1.27 -19.53 -16.15
N VAL A 80 1.57 -19.01 -17.35
CA VAL A 80 2.56 -19.61 -18.27
C VAL A 80 3.97 -19.15 -17.96
N ALA A 81 4.16 -17.86 -17.69
CA ALA A 81 5.48 -17.28 -17.44
C ALA A 81 6.15 -17.89 -16.19
N PHE A 82 5.36 -18.21 -15.17
CA PHE A 82 5.83 -18.83 -13.92
C PHE A 82 5.47 -20.31 -13.79
N ARG A 83 5.16 -20.98 -14.91
CA ARG A 83 4.76 -22.39 -14.88
C ARG A 83 5.80 -23.29 -14.21
N ASP A 84 7.08 -22.97 -14.34
CA ASP A 84 8.18 -23.79 -13.82
C ASP A 84 8.31 -23.68 -12.27
N ALA A 85 7.58 -22.74 -11.65
CA ALA A 85 7.51 -22.57 -10.19
C ALA A 85 6.29 -23.27 -9.57
N ASP A 86 5.45 -23.90 -10.38
CA ASP A 86 4.28 -24.65 -9.92
C ASP A 86 4.63 -26.13 -9.76
N VAL A 87 4.36 -26.68 -8.58
CA VAL A 87 4.72 -28.07 -8.25
C VAL A 87 3.88 -29.05 -9.06
N GLU A 88 2.61 -28.71 -9.31
CA GLU A 88 1.66 -29.55 -10.02
C GLU A 88 2.00 -29.64 -11.51
N SER A 89 2.42 -28.52 -12.12
CA SER A 89 2.84 -28.46 -13.53
C SER A 89 4.16 -29.20 -13.79
N VAL A 90 5.10 -29.18 -12.84
CA VAL A 90 6.38 -29.89 -12.92
C VAL A 90 6.18 -31.39 -12.67
N ALA A 91 5.25 -31.75 -11.79
CA ALA A 91 4.87 -33.15 -11.55
C ALA A 91 4.28 -33.82 -12.81
N GLU A 92 3.54 -33.07 -13.64
CA GLU A 92 2.97 -33.55 -14.91
C GLU A 92 4.04 -33.87 -15.97
N LEU A 93 5.26 -33.33 -15.84
CA LEU A 93 6.39 -33.52 -16.77
C LEU A 93 7.37 -34.64 -16.35
N GLY A 94 7.27 -35.15 -15.12
CA GLY A 94 8.17 -36.18 -14.61
C GLY A 94 7.62 -37.59 -14.78
N ASP A 95 8.46 -38.53 -15.25
CA ASP A 95 8.14 -39.98 -15.29
C ASP A 95 8.12 -40.64 -13.89
N THR A 96 8.54 -39.90 -12.87
CA THR A 96 8.60 -40.37 -11.47
C THR A 96 7.55 -39.60 -10.67
N PRO A 97 6.74 -40.24 -9.80
CA PRO A 97 5.87 -39.51 -8.87
C PRO A 97 6.74 -38.53 -8.10
N SER A 98 6.62 -37.24 -8.43
CA SER A 98 7.57 -36.24 -7.95
C SER A 98 7.47 -36.20 -6.42
N VAL A 99 8.51 -36.66 -5.74
CA VAL A 99 8.70 -36.53 -4.29
C VAL A 99 9.07 -35.07 -3.97
N MET A 100 8.32 -34.12 -4.53
CA MET A 100 8.43 -32.72 -4.14
C MET A 100 7.57 -32.54 -2.88
N PRO A 101 8.12 -31.91 -1.82
CA PRO A 101 7.35 -31.67 -0.61
C PRO A 101 6.06 -30.94 -0.97
N PHE A 102 4.91 -31.50 -0.59
CA PHE A 102 3.64 -30.80 -0.70
C PHE A 102 3.80 -29.42 -0.08
N ALA A 103 3.35 -28.37 -0.79
CA ALA A 103 3.33 -27.01 -0.25
C ALA A 103 2.70 -27.07 1.15
N GLN A 104 3.47 -26.72 2.18
CA GLN A 104 2.97 -26.78 3.53
C GLN A 104 1.77 -25.83 3.63
N ARG A 105 0.65 -26.35 4.13
CA ARG A 105 -0.49 -25.50 4.48
C ARG A 105 -0.01 -24.49 5.51
N PRO A 106 -0.36 -23.19 5.41
CA PRO A 106 0.07 -22.18 6.36
C PRO A 106 -0.16 -22.67 7.79
N THR A 107 0.91 -22.82 8.56
CA THR A 107 0.89 -23.46 9.88
C THR A 107 0.53 -22.49 11.00
N ALA A 108 0.52 -21.19 10.71
CA ALA A 108 0.22 -20.12 11.66
C ALA A 108 -0.92 -19.21 11.18
N PRO A 109 -1.75 -18.69 12.10
CA PRO A 109 -2.72 -17.64 11.78
C PRO A 109 -2.03 -16.40 11.20
N SER A 110 -2.49 -15.93 10.04
CA SER A 110 -2.01 -14.68 9.45
C SER A 110 -2.81 -13.50 10.01
N TRP A 111 -2.10 -12.51 10.54
CA TRP A 111 -2.70 -11.27 11.05
C TRP A 111 -2.87 -10.21 9.95
N TRP A 112 -2.24 -10.39 8.79
CA TRP A 112 -2.28 -9.45 7.67
C TRP A 112 -3.69 -9.13 7.17
N PRO A 113 -4.64 -10.09 7.04
CA PRO A 113 -6.03 -9.78 6.68
C PRO A 113 -6.71 -8.77 7.62
N ALA A 114 -6.46 -8.89 8.94
CA ALA A 114 -7.03 -7.98 9.91
C ALA A 114 -6.43 -6.57 9.76
N ILE A 115 -5.12 -6.47 9.52
CA ILE A 115 -4.44 -5.19 9.28
C ILE A 115 -4.91 -4.57 7.95
N THR A 116 -5.13 -5.37 6.90
CA THR A 116 -5.73 -4.91 5.64
C THR A 116 -7.10 -4.28 5.89
N ALA A 117 -7.96 -4.91 6.70
CA ALA A 117 -9.26 -4.36 7.03
C ALA A 117 -9.16 -2.99 7.73
N ILE A 118 -8.20 -2.83 8.65
CA ILE A 118 -7.92 -1.55 9.30
C ILE A 118 -7.43 -0.51 8.28
N GLY A 119 -6.48 -0.89 7.40
CA GLY A 119 -5.95 -0.01 6.35
C GLY A 119 -7.03 0.47 5.38
N VAL A 120 -7.92 -0.43 4.96
CA VAL A 120 -9.10 -0.09 4.14
C VAL A 120 -10.02 0.84 4.91
N GLY A 121 -10.30 0.58 6.19
CA GLY A 121 -11.11 1.46 7.02
C GLY A 121 -10.55 2.88 7.10
N VAL A 122 -9.25 3.03 7.38
CA VAL A 122 -8.56 4.33 7.43
C VAL A 122 -8.58 5.03 6.07
N LEU A 123 -8.34 4.29 4.99
CA LEU A 123 -8.40 4.81 3.63
C LEU A 123 -9.79 5.37 3.31
N LEU A 124 -10.84 4.59 3.58
CA LEU A 124 -12.22 4.98 3.33
C LEU A 124 -12.62 6.21 4.17
N VAL A 125 -12.27 6.25 5.45
CA VAL A 125 -12.49 7.44 6.29
C VAL A 125 -11.81 8.66 5.68
N GLY A 126 -10.56 8.53 5.24
CA GLY A 126 -9.84 9.63 4.60
C GLY A 126 -10.46 10.10 3.27
N LEU A 127 -10.95 9.18 2.44
CA LEU A 127 -11.61 9.49 1.18
C LEU A 127 -12.98 10.14 1.39
N VAL A 128 -13.76 9.66 2.36
CA VAL A 128 -15.11 10.19 2.65
C VAL A 128 -15.04 11.56 3.35
N MET A 129 -14.07 11.77 4.23
CA MET A 129 -13.89 13.03 4.96
C MET A 129 -13.00 14.06 4.22
N ASP A 130 -12.58 13.76 2.98
CA ASP A 130 -11.62 14.55 2.18
C ASP A 130 -10.36 15.00 2.95
N THR A 131 -9.93 14.16 3.90
CA THR A 131 -8.81 14.50 4.77
C THR A 131 -7.54 13.88 4.21
N LYS A 132 -6.69 14.73 3.62
CA LYS A 132 -5.47 14.30 2.91
C LYS A 132 -4.59 13.34 3.71
N ALA A 133 -4.41 13.61 4.99
CA ALA A 133 -3.56 12.79 5.85
C ALA A 133 -4.06 11.34 5.96
N TYR A 134 -5.36 11.13 6.19
CA TYR A 134 -5.90 9.80 6.47
C TYR A 134 -5.90 8.89 5.23
N TRP A 135 -6.24 9.39 4.05
CA TRP A 135 -6.21 8.52 2.86
C TRP A 135 -4.77 8.17 2.45
N ILE A 136 -3.80 9.08 2.62
CA ILE A 136 -2.38 8.79 2.41
C ILE A 136 -1.90 7.72 3.39
N ILE A 137 -2.21 7.86 4.68
CA ILE A 137 -1.86 6.84 5.70
C ILE A 137 -2.48 5.49 5.35
N GLY A 138 -3.75 5.46 4.92
CA GLY A 138 -4.42 4.25 4.47
C GLY A 138 -3.70 3.57 3.31
N LEU A 139 -3.30 4.32 2.28
CA LEU A 139 -2.53 3.78 1.16
C LEU A 139 -1.16 3.24 1.58
N VAL A 140 -0.45 3.96 2.45
CA VAL A 140 0.85 3.51 2.96
C VAL A 140 0.69 2.21 3.74
N LEU A 141 -0.29 2.12 4.64
CA LEU A 141 -0.60 0.90 5.39
C LEU A 141 -0.91 -0.27 4.46
N LEU A 142 -1.79 -0.08 3.47
CA LEU A 142 -2.14 -1.13 2.51
C LEU A 142 -0.94 -1.56 1.66
N SER A 143 -0.06 -0.63 1.31
CA SER A 143 1.18 -0.93 0.56
C SER A 143 2.13 -1.79 1.39
N VAL A 144 2.33 -1.43 2.66
CA VAL A 144 3.15 -2.22 3.59
C VAL A 144 2.56 -3.62 3.76
N VAL A 145 1.26 -3.72 4.02
CA VAL A 145 0.59 -5.02 4.19
C VAL A 145 0.70 -5.86 2.92
N ALA A 146 0.54 -5.27 1.73
CA ALA A 146 0.68 -6.01 0.47
C ALA A 146 2.08 -6.60 0.31
N ILE A 147 3.13 -5.82 0.62
CA ILE A 147 4.53 -6.28 0.54
C ILE A 147 4.79 -7.38 1.57
N GLU A 148 4.45 -7.14 2.83
CA GLU A 148 4.68 -8.06 3.94
C GLU A 148 3.91 -9.37 3.80
N TRP A 149 2.66 -9.27 3.36
CA TRP A 149 1.82 -10.44 3.15
C TRP A 149 2.30 -11.25 1.93
N ALA A 150 2.79 -10.58 0.87
CA ALA A 150 3.41 -11.27 -0.25
C ALA A 150 4.71 -11.96 0.15
N LEU A 151 5.57 -11.32 0.95
CA LEU A 151 6.83 -11.89 1.42
C LEU A 151 6.62 -13.07 2.35
N SER A 152 5.69 -12.97 3.30
CA SER A 152 5.32 -14.10 4.17
C SER A 152 4.74 -15.26 3.35
N SER A 153 3.82 -14.98 2.42
CA SER A 153 3.26 -16.00 1.54
C SER A 153 4.31 -16.65 0.64
N TRP A 154 5.34 -15.91 0.21
CA TRP A 154 6.48 -16.45 -0.53
C TRP A 154 7.39 -17.31 0.34
N ALA A 155 7.69 -16.86 1.55
CA ALA A 155 8.53 -17.60 2.48
C ALA A 155 7.88 -18.93 2.88
N ASP A 156 6.57 -18.94 3.18
CA ASP A 156 5.82 -20.13 3.59
C ASP A 156 5.88 -21.27 2.57
N ARG A 157 6.02 -20.93 1.29
CA ARG A 157 6.09 -21.88 0.17
C ARG A 157 7.50 -22.13 -0.36
N SER A 158 8.53 -21.57 0.28
CA SER A 158 9.92 -21.69 -0.19
C SER A 158 10.54 -23.04 0.14
N THR A 159 10.29 -23.57 1.35
CA THR A 159 10.76 -24.90 1.77
C THR A 159 9.69 -25.63 2.59
N GLY A 160 9.90 -26.92 2.85
CA GLY A 160 9.02 -27.74 3.68
C GLY A 160 9.21 -27.55 5.20
N ASP A 161 10.13 -26.69 5.65
CA ASP A 161 10.40 -26.43 7.06
C ASP A 161 10.08 -24.99 7.45
N ALA A 162 9.18 -24.82 8.43
CA ALA A 162 8.73 -23.52 8.91
C ALA A 162 9.86 -22.69 9.53
N THR A 163 10.84 -23.33 10.18
CA THR A 163 11.94 -22.58 10.82
C THR A 163 12.88 -21.97 9.79
N THR A 164 13.20 -22.74 8.75
CA THR A 164 13.98 -22.26 7.59
C THR A 164 13.25 -21.17 6.82
N ASN A 165 11.93 -21.31 6.62
CA ASN A 165 11.11 -20.30 5.94
C ASN A 165 11.08 -18.96 6.70
N ALA A 166 10.94 -18.99 8.02
CA ALA A 166 10.99 -17.78 8.84
C ALA A 166 12.35 -17.08 8.76
N ALA A 167 13.45 -17.83 8.81
CA ALA A 167 14.79 -17.27 8.66
C ALA A 167 15.03 -16.66 7.27
N LEU A 168 14.45 -17.27 6.22
CA LEU A 168 14.52 -16.76 4.85
C LEU A 168 13.72 -15.45 4.68
N ARG A 169 12.50 -15.37 5.24
CA ARG A 169 11.72 -14.13 5.31
C ARG A 169 12.53 -13.05 5.99
N ASP A 170 13.06 -13.32 7.18
CA ASP A 170 13.77 -12.32 7.97
C ASP A 170 15.02 -11.82 7.25
N ARG A 171 15.75 -12.69 6.55
CA ARG A 171 16.94 -12.28 5.81
C ARG A 171 16.64 -11.28 4.69
N VAL A 172 15.52 -11.47 3.98
CA VAL A 172 15.07 -10.58 2.91
C VAL A 172 14.40 -9.34 3.50
N GLY A 173 13.44 -9.56 4.40
CA GLY A 173 12.61 -8.59 5.10
C GLY A 173 13.40 -7.57 5.91
N ALA A 174 14.23 -8.06 6.83
CA ALA A 174 14.87 -7.23 7.86
C ALA A 174 15.72 -6.09 7.29
N SER A 175 16.29 -6.25 6.08
CA SER A 175 17.13 -5.23 5.45
C SER A 175 16.40 -3.92 5.17
N PHE A 176 15.08 -3.98 4.91
CA PHE A 176 14.25 -2.80 4.67
C PHE A 176 13.22 -2.60 5.78
N GLU A 177 12.69 -3.66 6.39
CA GLU A 177 11.72 -3.59 7.48
C GLU A 177 12.29 -2.82 8.67
N ILE A 178 13.54 -3.09 9.06
CA ILE A 178 14.15 -2.45 10.23
C ILE A 178 14.33 -0.93 10.01
N PRO A 179 14.95 -0.45 8.91
CA PRO A 179 15.02 0.99 8.64
C PRO A 179 13.64 1.66 8.53
N VAL A 180 12.70 1.06 7.80
CA VAL A 180 11.38 1.65 7.57
C VAL A 180 10.57 1.74 8.86
N LEU A 181 10.52 0.66 9.65
CA LEU A 181 9.84 0.65 10.94
C LEU A 181 10.52 1.58 11.95
N GLY A 182 11.86 1.67 11.92
CA GLY A 182 12.61 2.62 12.74
C GLY A 182 12.25 4.07 12.41
N LEU A 183 12.18 4.41 11.12
CA LEU A 183 11.77 5.74 10.67
C LEU A 183 10.30 6.03 10.99
N ALA A 184 9.40 5.06 10.76
CA ALA A 184 7.99 5.21 11.06
C ALA A 184 7.76 5.44 12.57
N LEU A 185 8.40 4.64 13.42
CA LEU A 185 8.34 4.81 14.87
C LEU A 185 8.93 6.16 15.29
N GLY A 186 10.08 6.55 14.72
CA GLY A 186 10.69 7.85 14.97
C GLY A 186 9.78 9.02 14.59
N ALA A 187 9.13 8.95 13.43
CA ALA A 187 8.17 9.95 12.97
C ALA A 187 6.95 10.05 13.91
N VAL A 188 6.38 8.91 14.31
CA VAL A 188 5.25 8.87 15.24
C VAL A 188 5.64 9.45 16.61
N LEU A 189 6.83 9.14 17.11
CA LEU A 189 7.36 9.72 18.35
C LEU A 189 7.57 11.22 18.23
N ALA A 190 8.17 11.69 17.14
CA ALA A 190 8.39 13.11 16.88
C ALA A 190 7.06 13.89 16.83
N LEU A 191 6.05 13.36 16.14
CA LEU A 191 4.71 13.94 16.09
C LEU A 191 4.04 13.95 17.48
N SER A 192 4.21 12.87 18.25
CA SER A 192 3.66 12.78 19.61
C SER A 192 4.27 13.84 20.53
N ILE A 193 5.59 14.00 20.49
CA ILE A 193 6.31 15.02 21.26
C ILE A 193 5.91 16.43 20.80
N SER A 194 5.76 16.65 19.48
CA SER A 194 5.25 17.92 18.94
C SER A 194 3.89 18.29 19.51
N ARG A 195 2.97 17.33 19.61
CA ARG A 195 1.65 17.54 20.22
C ARG A 195 1.73 17.89 21.71
N MET A 196 2.61 17.24 22.45
CA MET A 196 2.82 17.54 23.87
C MET A 196 3.33 18.98 24.07
N PHE A 197 4.25 19.45 23.23
CA PHE A 197 4.74 20.83 23.31
C PHE A 197 3.72 21.87 22.86
N LEU A 198 2.89 21.55 21.87
CA LEU A 198 1.79 22.43 21.48
C LEU A 198 0.77 22.61 22.59
N TRP A 199 0.54 21.57 23.40
CA TRP A 199 -0.35 21.64 24.55
C TRP A 199 0.26 22.36 25.76
N GLY A 200 1.55 22.15 26.05
CA GLY A 200 2.21 22.74 27.22
C GLY A 200 2.62 24.20 27.02
N THR A 201 1.98 25.16 27.69
CA THR A 201 2.40 26.58 27.67
C THR A 201 3.30 26.94 28.86
N GLY A 202 4.30 27.81 28.63
CA GLY A 202 5.16 28.35 29.69
C GLY A 202 5.96 27.26 30.44
N ASN A 203 5.80 27.19 31.76
CA ASN A 203 6.57 26.27 32.60
C ASN A 203 6.25 24.78 32.33
N ALA A 204 5.07 24.47 31.79
CA ALA A 204 4.68 23.10 31.46
C ALA A 204 5.53 22.50 30.34
N ALA A 205 5.85 23.27 29.30
CA ALA A 205 6.75 22.83 28.22
C ALA A 205 8.16 22.51 28.76
N VAL A 206 8.67 23.36 29.67
CA VAL A 206 9.99 23.16 30.29
C VAL A 206 10.00 21.86 31.09
N LEU A 207 8.96 21.60 31.88
CA LEU A 207 8.82 20.35 32.63
C LEU A 207 8.75 19.12 31.70
N ILE A 208 7.95 19.20 30.63
CA ILE A 208 7.83 18.12 29.64
C ILE A 208 9.20 17.84 28.99
N ALA A 209 9.91 18.87 28.54
CA ALA A 209 11.25 18.74 27.95
C ALA A 209 12.24 18.13 28.95
N GLY A 210 12.22 18.60 30.20
CA GLY A 210 13.10 18.10 31.26
C GLY A 210 12.87 16.61 31.54
N VAL A 211 11.61 16.20 31.73
CA VAL A 211 11.26 14.79 31.97
C VAL A 211 11.67 13.93 30.77
N LEU A 212 11.35 14.35 29.55
CA LEU A 212 11.68 13.59 28.35
C LEU A 212 13.20 13.43 28.18
N SER A 213 13.96 14.50 28.43
CA SER A 213 15.43 14.45 28.39
C SER A 213 16.00 13.47 29.41
N VAL A 214 15.49 13.50 30.65
CA VAL A 214 15.89 12.55 31.71
C VAL A 214 15.57 11.11 31.32
N VAL A 215 14.38 10.84 30.75
CA VAL A 215 13.99 9.50 30.30
C VAL A 215 14.91 9.00 29.18
N ILE A 216 15.18 9.83 28.16
CA ILE A 216 16.05 9.47 27.04
C ILE A 216 17.47 9.19 27.54
N LEU A 217 18.00 10.06 28.41
CA LEU A 217 19.31 9.87 29.02
C LEU A 217 19.36 8.60 29.87
N ALA A 218 18.35 8.32 30.69
CA ALA A 218 18.30 7.11 31.51
C ALA A 218 18.34 5.83 30.65
N VAL A 219 17.58 5.80 29.55
CA VAL A 219 17.60 4.66 28.61
C VAL A 219 18.97 4.53 27.92
N ALA A 220 19.57 5.64 27.50
CA ALA A 220 20.90 5.64 26.88
C ALA A 220 21.99 5.17 27.85
N LEU A 221 21.97 5.66 29.09
CA LEU A 221 22.90 5.26 30.15
C LEU A 221 22.75 3.77 30.49
N LEU A 222 21.52 3.25 30.57
CA LEU A 222 21.27 1.83 30.77
C LEU A 222 21.86 0.99 29.62
N ALA A 223 21.67 1.43 28.37
CA ALA A 223 22.20 0.73 27.21
C ALA A 223 23.75 0.71 27.18
N VAL A 224 24.40 1.81 27.61
CA VAL A 224 25.86 1.94 27.60
C VAL A 224 26.52 1.27 28.81
N PHE A 225 26.03 1.52 30.03
CA PHE A 225 26.71 1.09 31.26
C PHE A 225 26.31 -0.30 31.74
N LYS A 226 25.21 -0.86 31.24
CA LYS A 226 24.76 -2.22 31.58
C LYS A 226 24.63 -3.10 30.32
N PRO A 227 25.74 -3.38 29.60
CA PRO A 227 25.72 -4.19 28.37
C PRO A 227 25.31 -5.66 28.59
N GLN A 228 25.26 -6.13 29.85
CA GLN A 228 24.77 -7.46 30.21
C GLN A 228 23.23 -7.58 30.20
N ILE A 229 22.49 -6.47 30.07
CA ILE A 229 21.04 -6.53 29.93
C ILE A 229 20.71 -7.14 28.57
N GLY A 230 19.95 -8.23 28.57
CA GLY A 230 19.53 -8.89 27.34
C GLY A 230 18.78 -7.94 26.40
N ARG A 231 19.03 -8.06 25.10
CA ARG A 231 18.41 -7.24 24.04
C ARG A 231 16.88 -7.16 24.16
N ARG A 232 16.23 -8.24 24.60
CA ARG A 232 14.78 -8.33 24.86
C ARG A 232 14.31 -7.37 25.96
N THR A 233 15.08 -7.22 27.02
CA THR A 233 14.75 -6.33 28.13
C THR A 233 14.91 -4.87 27.72
N ILE A 234 15.99 -4.52 27.00
CA ILE A 234 16.16 -3.16 26.44
C ILE A 234 15.02 -2.85 25.47
N SER A 235 14.68 -3.76 24.55
CA SER A 235 13.54 -3.54 23.64
C SER A 235 12.21 -3.40 24.37
N ALA A 236 12.01 -4.12 25.48
CA ALA A 236 10.81 -3.99 26.29
C ALA A 236 10.73 -2.62 26.98
N ILE A 237 11.84 -2.16 27.58
CA ILE A 237 11.91 -0.82 28.21
C ILE A 237 11.65 0.28 27.16
N VAL A 238 12.36 0.23 26.04
CA VAL A 238 12.18 1.19 24.94
C VAL A 238 10.74 1.15 24.42
N GLY A 239 10.16 -0.05 24.26
CA GLY A 239 8.78 -0.23 23.84
C GLY A 239 7.78 0.42 24.80
N VAL A 240 7.94 0.21 26.10
CA VAL A 240 7.07 0.83 27.12
C VAL A 240 7.17 2.36 27.10
N VAL A 241 8.39 2.89 27.01
CA VAL A 241 8.63 4.34 26.92
C VAL A 241 8.00 4.92 25.65
N ALA A 242 8.19 4.26 24.51
CA ALA A 242 7.60 4.69 23.25
C ALA A 242 6.07 4.71 23.31
N VAL A 243 5.45 3.65 23.84
CA VAL A 243 3.99 3.58 24.00
C VAL A 243 3.48 4.69 24.92
N ALA A 244 4.18 4.97 26.04
CA ALA A 244 3.80 6.04 26.95
C ALA A 244 3.85 7.43 26.28
N ILE A 245 4.90 7.72 25.51
CA ILE A 245 5.03 8.97 24.75
C ILE A 245 3.91 9.09 23.71
N ILE A 246 3.63 8.01 22.97
CA ILE A 246 2.57 8.00 21.96
C ILE A 246 1.20 8.24 22.60
N ALA A 247 0.90 7.53 23.70
CA ALA A 247 -0.36 7.70 24.42
C ALA A 247 -0.53 9.14 24.93
N LEU A 248 0.53 9.73 25.51
CA LEU A 248 0.51 11.11 25.98
C LEU A 248 0.34 12.11 24.81
N GLY A 249 1.03 11.88 23.69
CA GLY A 249 0.86 12.63 22.46
C GLY A 249 -0.57 12.60 21.95
N VAL A 250 -1.21 11.42 21.90
CA VAL A 250 -2.62 11.27 21.50
C VAL A 250 -3.55 12.01 22.46
N VAL A 251 -3.36 11.86 23.78
CA VAL A 251 -4.18 12.55 24.78
C VAL A 251 -4.06 14.08 24.65
N THR A 252 -2.84 14.60 24.50
CA THR A 252 -2.60 16.04 24.29
C THR A 252 -3.10 16.54 22.94
N ALA A 253 -3.24 15.67 21.93
CA ALA A 253 -3.83 16.04 20.65
C ALA A 253 -5.36 16.15 20.70
N VAL A 254 -6.01 15.33 21.55
CA VAL A 254 -7.47 15.36 21.76
C VAL A 254 -7.87 16.55 22.64
N ILE A 255 -7.04 16.87 23.63
CA ILE A 255 -7.25 18.02 24.52
C ILE A 255 -6.73 19.27 23.79
N GLU A 256 -7.64 19.99 23.15
CA GLU A 256 -7.37 21.21 22.36
C GLU A 256 -6.35 22.16 23.02
N PRO A 257 -5.34 22.69 22.30
CA PRO A 257 -4.38 23.62 22.90
C PRO A 257 -5.08 24.92 23.27
N ARG A 258 -4.69 25.47 24.43
CA ARG A 258 -4.98 26.86 24.80
C ARG A 258 -4.13 27.78 23.92
N VAL A 259 -4.42 27.88 22.63
CA VAL A 259 -3.97 29.04 21.85
C VAL A 259 -4.79 30.20 22.34
N GLY A 260 -4.30 30.85 23.40
CA GLY A 260 -4.76 32.17 23.77
C GLY A 260 -4.50 33.12 22.61
N HIS A 261 -5.55 33.87 22.25
CA HIS A 261 -5.41 35.18 21.64
C HIS A 261 -4.33 35.98 22.38
N HIS A 262 -3.13 36.07 21.80
CA HIS A 262 -2.33 37.28 21.87
C HIS A 262 -2.65 37.95 20.53
N GLY A 263 -3.62 38.86 20.46
CA GLY A 263 -3.53 40.18 21.09
C GLY A 263 -2.89 41.09 20.06
N ASP A 264 -3.73 41.65 19.18
CA ASP A 264 -3.41 42.82 18.38
C ASP A 264 -2.76 43.87 19.28
N GLU A 265 -1.53 44.29 18.98
CA GLU A 265 -1.06 45.67 19.16
C GLU A 265 0.40 45.84 18.71
N HIS A 266 0.59 46.84 17.86
CA HIS A 266 1.83 47.53 17.45
C HIS A 266 2.67 46.95 16.31
N GLY A 267 2.31 47.39 15.11
CA GLY A 267 3.16 47.45 13.92
C GLY A 267 2.74 48.57 12.98
N GLU A 268 2.51 49.79 13.51
CA GLU A 268 2.54 51.00 12.68
C GLU A 268 3.96 51.60 12.74
N GLU A 269 4.37 52.19 11.62
CA GLU A 269 5.67 52.83 11.31
C GLU A 269 6.77 51.94 10.68
N SER A 270 6.72 51.82 9.35
CA SER A 270 7.77 52.38 8.46
C SER A 270 7.54 51.98 7.00
N HIS A 271 6.71 52.75 6.29
CA HIS A 271 6.78 52.79 4.82
C HIS A 271 7.84 53.83 4.43
N ALA A 272 9.06 53.36 4.20
CA ALA A 272 10.06 54.10 3.44
C ALA A 272 9.77 53.87 1.94
N GLU A 273 9.07 54.82 1.33
CA GLU A 273 8.85 54.86 -0.11
C GLU A 273 10.10 55.44 -0.79
N SER A 274 10.87 54.55 -1.43
CA SER A 274 11.93 54.93 -2.37
C SER A 274 11.55 54.42 -3.74
N THR A 275 11.10 55.32 -4.63
CA THR A 275 11.28 55.13 -6.07
C THR A 275 11.46 56.50 -6.72
N VAL A 276 12.60 56.61 -7.39
CA VAL A 276 13.08 57.72 -8.20
C VAL A 276 12.88 57.35 -9.67
N GLU A 277 12.68 58.39 -10.48
CA GLU A 277 12.96 58.54 -11.93
C GLU A 277 11.85 58.38 -12.98
N GLY A 278 11.75 59.44 -13.80
CA GLY A 278 11.07 59.49 -15.09
C GLY A 278 10.77 60.92 -15.56
N GLU A 279 11.78 61.70 -15.92
CA GLU A 279 11.67 62.75 -16.97
C GLU A 279 12.15 62.17 -18.31
#